data_AF-A0AAW7D067-F1
#
_entry.id   AF-A0AAW7D067-F1
#
_cell.length_a   1.000
_cell.length_b   1.000
_cell.length_c   1.000
_cell.angle_alpha   90.00
_cell.angle_beta   90.00
_cell.angle_gamma   90.00
#
_symmetry.space_group_name_H-M   'P 1'
#
loop_
_entity.id
_entity.type
_entity.pdbx_description
1 polymer ?
#
loop_
_entity_poly.entity_id
_entity_poly.type
_entity_poly.pdbx_seq_one_letter_code
_entity_poly.pdbx_strand_id
1 'polypeptide(L)'
;MQEKYIECITHGKQAMALLCTHLAHSLHHRNPLGFFEYDTGDTGRPDAWCNTCEEAWNLTRTEADREQWFIDCQHKLVCVSCWDEAKVLNKPASIISFNVLTANEIQTILEQEKKMKQNFSNSISFPFPSLYQDLVPSIPTLTISSEAILYGSVEATSENKNADDPTHWIFAGNGQGDRWLMDEKGRVFFGDHDDHPMSLHPLTIDFQQWLQLAFLTQQLDEWYDGNYNMKQTNLAFIHALNQIHPLLAEHYPFEIE
;
A
#
# COMPACT_ATOMS: atom_id res chain seq x y z
N MET A 1 -13.91 -12.01 -26.64
CA MET A 1 -14.00 -10.65 -27.21
C MET A 1 -13.20 -10.63 -28.50
N GLN A 2 -13.66 -9.91 -29.54
CA GLN A 2 -12.83 -9.68 -30.73
C GLN A 2 -11.68 -8.75 -30.33
N GLU A 3 -10.44 -9.21 -30.52
CA GLU A 3 -9.28 -8.33 -30.45
C GLU A 3 -9.47 -7.19 -31.45
N LYS A 4 -9.55 -5.97 -30.94
CA LYS A 4 -9.68 -4.76 -31.77
C LYS A 4 -8.26 -4.30 -32.13
N TYR A 5 -8.04 -4.11 -33.42
CA TYR A 5 -6.74 -3.74 -33.99
C TYR A 5 -6.74 -2.28 -34.44
N ILE A 6 -5.56 -1.65 -34.40
CA ILE A 6 -5.31 -0.31 -34.92
C ILE A 6 -4.12 -0.33 -35.89
N GLU A 7 -4.20 0.46 -36.95
CA GLU A 7 -3.10 0.70 -37.89
C GLU A 7 -2.27 1.89 -37.41
N CYS A 8 -1.09 1.63 -36.85
CA CYS A 8 -0.16 2.67 -36.44
C CYS A 8 0.80 3.01 -37.59
N ILE A 9 0.99 4.31 -37.86
CA ILE A 9 1.93 4.76 -38.90
C ILE A 9 3.40 4.39 -38.61
N THR A 10 3.72 4.12 -37.34
CA THR A 10 5.08 3.81 -36.88
C THR A 10 5.28 2.31 -36.68
N HIS A 11 4.27 1.60 -36.18
CA HIS A 11 4.39 0.20 -35.75
C HIS A 11 3.52 -0.79 -36.56
N GLY A 12 2.75 -0.30 -37.53
CA GLY A 12 1.82 -1.10 -38.33
C GLY A 12 0.61 -1.60 -37.54
N LYS A 13 -0.02 -2.67 -38.02
CA LYS A 13 -1.23 -3.26 -37.44
C LYS A 13 -0.92 -4.03 -36.16
N GLN A 14 -1.52 -3.60 -35.05
CA GLN A 14 -1.38 -4.29 -33.76
C GLN A 14 -2.70 -4.22 -32.97
N ALA A 15 -2.80 -4.96 -31.87
CA ALA A 15 -3.87 -4.76 -30.90
C ALA A 15 -3.86 -3.31 -30.40
N MET A 16 -5.05 -2.80 -30.04
CA MET A 16 -5.20 -1.44 -29.52
C MET A 16 -5.07 -1.41 -27.99
N ALA A 17 -4.66 -0.25 -27.49
CA ALA A 17 -4.61 0.12 -26.08
C ALA A 17 -5.07 1.58 -25.93
N LEU A 18 -5.33 2.03 -24.70
CA LEU A 18 -5.77 3.40 -24.40
C LEU A 18 -4.73 4.15 -23.57
N LEU A 19 -4.45 5.39 -23.97
CA LEU A 19 -3.64 6.35 -23.21
C LEU A 19 -4.37 7.70 -23.14
N CYS A 20 -4.21 8.48 -22.07
CA CYS A 20 -4.61 9.89 -22.15
C CYS A 20 -3.81 10.63 -23.25
N THR A 21 -4.39 11.65 -23.89
CA THR A 21 -3.72 12.38 -24.97
C THR A 21 -2.40 13.02 -24.56
N HIS A 22 -2.25 13.39 -23.28
CA HIS A 22 -0.99 13.91 -22.74
C HIS A 22 0.16 12.90 -22.89
N LEU A 23 -0.07 11.62 -22.57
CA LEU A 23 0.92 10.57 -22.79
C LEU A 23 1.22 10.36 -24.27
N ALA A 24 0.21 10.42 -25.14
CA ALA A 24 0.44 10.34 -26.58
C ALA A 24 1.33 11.49 -27.09
N HIS A 25 1.14 12.71 -26.58
CA HIS A 25 2.01 13.85 -26.91
C HIS A 25 3.42 13.73 -26.29
N SER A 26 3.55 13.11 -25.11
CA SER A 26 4.85 12.87 -24.47
C SER A 26 5.79 12.06 -25.38
N LEU A 27 5.25 11.11 -26.17
CA LEU A 27 6.04 10.32 -27.10
C LEU A 27 6.67 11.17 -28.21
N HIS A 28 6.00 12.24 -28.64
CA HIS A 28 6.51 13.18 -29.63
C HIS A 28 7.52 14.16 -29.06
N HIS A 29 7.22 14.74 -27.89
CA HIS A 29 8.06 15.78 -27.28
C HIS A 29 9.18 15.21 -26.40
N ARG A 30 9.12 13.92 -26.09
CA ARG A 30 10.04 13.21 -25.18
C ARG A 30 10.15 13.87 -23.80
N ASN A 31 9.06 14.49 -23.34
CA ASN A 31 8.94 15.08 -22.00
C ASN A 31 8.15 14.13 -21.09
N PRO A 32 8.76 13.52 -20.07
CA PRO A 32 8.06 12.62 -19.15
C PRO A 32 6.98 13.33 -18.34
N LEU A 33 5.80 12.71 -18.21
CA LEU A 33 4.62 13.27 -17.53
C LEU A 33 4.08 12.37 -16.41
N GLY A 34 4.80 11.29 -16.06
CA GLY A 34 4.30 10.23 -15.17
C GLY A 34 3.37 9.26 -15.86
N PHE A 35 3.21 8.07 -15.28
CA PHE A 35 2.44 6.96 -15.85
C PHE A 35 1.71 6.17 -14.76
N PHE A 36 0.39 6.10 -14.88
CA PHE A 36 -0.53 5.32 -14.06
C PHE A 36 -1.36 4.42 -14.96
N GLU A 37 -1.80 3.27 -14.45
CA GLU A 37 -2.60 2.31 -15.19
C GLU A 37 -3.69 1.68 -14.30
N TYR A 38 -4.87 1.45 -14.86
CA TYR A 38 -5.96 0.73 -14.20
C TYR A 38 -6.26 -0.57 -14.94
N ASP A 39 -6.06 -1.69 -14.27
CA ASP A 39 -6.40 -3.00 -14.81
C ASP A 39 -7.87 -3.32 -14.55
N THR A 40 -8.67 -3.33 -15.62
CA THR A 40 -10.07 -3.75 -15.59
C THR A 40 -10.26 -5.29 -15.61
N GLY A 41 -9.17 -6.06 -15.65
CA GLY A 41 -9.18 -7.51 -15.76
C GLY A 41 -9.43 -8.04 -17.18
N ASP A 42 -9.14 -7.23 -18.21
CA ASP A 42 -9.20 -7.67 -19.60
C ASP A 42 -7.85 -8.24 -20.08
N THR A 43 -7.84 -8.93 -21.22
CA THR A 43 -6.59 -9.53 -21.75
C THR A 43 -5.70 -8.50 -22.47
N GLY A 44 -6.05 -7.21 -22.44
CA GLY A 44 -5.40 -6.13 -23.15
C GLY A 44 -4.32 -5.43 -22.33
N ARG A 45 -3.86 -4.27 -22.81
CA ARG A 45 -3.10 -3.34 -21.99
C ARG A 45 -4.09 -2.51 -21.18
N PRO A 46 -3.82 -2.27 -19.87
CA PRO A 46 -4.70 -1.45 -19.05
C PRO A 46 -4.78 -0.02 -19.58
N ASP A 47 -5.89 0.64 -19.28
CA ASP A 47 -6.06 2.08 -19.54
C ASP A 47 -5.00 2.83 -18.74
N ALA A 48 -4.29 3.78 -19.38
CA ALA A 48 -3.20 4.50 -18.72
C ALA A 48 -3.24 6.01 -18.93
N TRP A 49 -2.75 6.74 -17.93
CA TRP A 49 -2.79 8.21 -17.88
C TRP A 49 -1.59 8.81 -17.13
N CYS A 50 -1.41 10.13 -17.23
CA CYS A 50 -0.27 10.87 -16.69
C CYS A 50 -0.55 11.48 -15.29
N ASN A 51 0.46 12.07 -14.65
CA ASN A 51 0.36 12.74 -13.34
C ASN A 51 -0.81 13.73 -13.22
N THR A 52 -1.00 14.60 -14.21
CA THR A 52 -2.08 15.59 -14.18
C THR A 52 -3.46 14.93 -14.22
N CYS A 53 -3.59 13.83 -14.97
CA CYS A 53 -4.82 13.04 -15.00
C CYS A 53 -5.02 12.29 -13.68
N GLU A 54 -3.94 11.83 -13.04
CA GLU A 54 -3.99 11.18 -11.73
C GLU A 54 -4.44 12.14 -10.63
N GLU A 55 -3.89 13.35 -10.58
CA GLU A 55 -4.32 14.38 -9.64
C GLU A 55 -5.82 14.70 -9.82
N ALA A 56 -6.31 14.75 -11.06
CA ALA A 56 -7.72 14.94 -11.34
C ALA A 56 -8.58 13.73 -10.92
N TRP A 57 -8.06 12.51 -11.07
CA TRP A 57 -8.73 11.28 -10.62
C TRP A 57 -8.98 11.29 -9.10
N ASN A 58 -7.97 11.71 -8.33
CA ASN A 58 -8.03 11.80 -6.87
C ASN A 58 -9.05 12.82 -6.34
N LEU A 59 -9.58 13.70 -7.20
CA LEU A 59 -10.66 14.64 -6.85
C LEU A 59 -12.07 14.09 -7.12
N THR A 60 -12.18 12.96 -7.84
CA THR A 60 -13.47 12.35 -8.16
C THR A 60 -14.09 11.69 -6.92
N ARG A 61 -15.42 11.79 -6.74
CA ARG A 61 -16.13 11.18 -5.61
C ARG A 61 -17.29 10.31 -6.03
N THR A 62 -17.90 10.62 -7.15
CA THR A 62 -19.09 9.95 -7.69
C THR A 62 -18.77 9.27 -9.02
N GLU A 63 -19.69 8.40 -9.47
CA GLU A 63 -19.59 7.79 -10.81
C GLU A 63 -19.64 8.83 -11.92
N ALA A 64 -20.47 9.87 -11.77
CA ALA A 64 -20.55 10.98 -12.72
C ALA A 64 -19.23 11.77 -12.80
N ASP A 65 -18.54 11.98 -11.67
CA ASP A 65 -17.21 12.62 -11.67
C ASP A 65 -16.19 11.77 -12.45
N ARG A 66 -16.24 10.45 -12.31
CA ARG A 66 -15.36 9.52 -13.02
C ARG A 66 -15.63 9.47 -14.52
N GLU A 67 -16.90 9.48 -14.92
CA GLU A 67 -17.28 9.59 -16.34
C GLU A 67 -16.76 10.90 -16.95
N GLN A 68 -16.95 12.02 -16.26
CA GLN A 68 -16.47 13.32 -16.71
C GLN A 68 -14.94 13.37 -16.78
N TRP A 69 -14.24 12.83 -15.77
CA TRP A 69 -12.79 12.69 -15.76
C TRP A 69 -12.28 11.92 -16.98
N PHE A 70 -12.95 10.83 -17.36
CA PHE A 70 -12.54 10.02 -18.51
C PHE A 70 -12.64 10.82 -19.82
N ILE A 71 -13.66 11.66 -19.96
CA ILE A 71 -13.85 12.58 -21.09
C ILE A 71 -12.76 13.66 -21.09
N ASP A 72 -12.49 14.26 -19.93
CA ASP A 72 -11.54 15.36 -19.77
C ASP A 72 -10.09 14.92 -20.02
N CYS A 73 -9.75 13.67 -19.67
CA CYS A 73 -8.46 13.05 -20.00
C CYS A 73 -8.24 12.86 -21.50
N GLN A 74 -9.33 12.90 -22.29
CA GLN A 74 -9.34 12.72 -23.74
C GLN A 74 -8.50 11.50 -24.14
N HIS A 75 -8.94 10.31 -23.74
CA HIS A 75 -8.21 9.08 -24.06
C HIS A 75 -8.12 8.85 -25.57
N LYS A 76 -6.95 8.38 -26.01
CA LYS A 76 -6.59 8.09 -27.39
C LYS A 76 -6.27 6.61 -27.54
N LEU A 77 -6.85 6.00 -28.57
CA LEU A 77 -6.48 4.65 -28.99
C LEU A 77 -5.09 4.68 -29.63
N VAL A 78 -4.22 3.79 -29.15
CA VAL A 78 -2.84 3.60 -29.64
C VAL A 78 -2.56 2.13 -29.88
N CYS A 79 -1.49 1.80 -30.61
CA CYS A 79 -1.03 0.41 -30.70
C CYS A 79 -0.30 -0.02 -29.42
N VAL A 80 -0.24 -1.33 -29.14
CA VAL A 80 0.48 -1.88 -27.97
C VAL A 80 1.92 -1.36 -27.86
N SER A 81 2.65 -1.24 -28.98
CA SER A 81 4.03 -0.75 -28.93
C SER A 81 4.12 0.71 -28.47
N CYS A 82 3.21 1.57 -28.92
CA CYS A 82 3.17 2.97 -28.44
C CYS A 82 2.79 3.05 -26.96
N TRP A 83 1.95 2.15 -26.48
CA TRP A 83 1.61 2.05 -25.06
C TRP A 83 2.85 1.64 -24.24
N ASP A 84 3.57 0.60 -24.68
CA ASP A 84 4.77 0.11 -23.99
C ASP A 84 5.88 1.18 -23.97
N GLU A 85 6.07 1.90 -25.08
CA GLU A 85 6.99 3.05 -25.15
C GLU A 85 6.59 4.19 -24.22
N ALA A 86 5.29 4.49 -24.11
CA ALA A 86 4.79 5.53 -23.22
C ALA A 86 5.06 5.16 -21.76
N LYS A 87 4.86 3.89 -21.39
CA LYS A 87 5.18 3.36 -20.07
C LYS A 87 6.66 3.54 -19.75
N VAL A 88 7.54 3.08 -20.63
CA VAL A 88 9.00 3.18 -20.43
C VAL A 88 9.44 4.64 -20.30
N LEU A 89 8.91 5.54 -21.13
CA LEU A 89 9.28 6.96 -21.11
C LEU A 89 8.79 7.68 -19.84
N ASN A 90 7.56 7.41 -19.41
CA ASN A 90 6.87 8.27 -18.44
C ASN A 90 6.88 7.72 -17.02
N LYS A 91 6.99 6.40 -16.82
CA LYS A 91 6.98 5.77 -15.50
C LYS A 91 8.02 6.34 -14.51
N PRO A 92 9.26 6.70 -14.93
CA PRO A 92 10.23 7.30 -14.02
C PRO A 92 9.85 8.71 -13.50
N ALA A 93 8.87 9.36 -14.11
CA ALA A 93 8.41 10.70 -13.74
C ALA A 93 7.06 10.70 -13.02
N SER A 94 6.54 9.53 -12.63
CA SER A 94 5.29 9.45 -11.88
C SER A 94 5.41 10.22 -10.56
N ILE A 95 4.39 11.00 -10.20
CA ILE A 95 4.26 11.55 -8.85
C ILE A 95 4.06 10.35 -7.94
N ILE A 96 5.00 10.15 -7.04
CA ILE A 96 4.89 9.09 -6.05
C ILE A 96 4.10 9.64 -4.90
N SER A 97 2.93 9.05 -4.67
CA SER A 97 2.04 9.40 -3.58
C SER A 97 1.71 8.14 -2.81
N PHE A 98 1.60 8.31 -1.50
CA PHE A 98 1.20 7.28 -0.58
C PHE A 98 -0.12 7.71 0.04
N ASN A 99 -1.09 6.80 0.06
CA ASN A 99 -2.38 7.05 0.68
C ASN A 99 -2.35 6.53 2.12
N VAL A 100 -2.42 7.45 3.09
CA VAL A 100 -2.59 7.09 4.49
C VAL A 100 -4.05 6.78 4.73
N LEU A 101 -4.39 5.49 4.76
CA LEU A 101 -5.75 5.03 4.97
C LEU A 101 -6.31 5.52 6.31
N THR A 102 -7.58 5.85 6.33
CA THR A 102 -8.34 6.14 7.54
C THR A 102 -8.69 4.85 8.28
N ALA A 103 -9.03 4.96 9.57
CA ALA A 103 -9.49 3.81 10.36
C ALA A 103 -10.70 3.10 9.75
N ASN A 104 -11.61 3.85 9.11
CA ASN A 104 -12.80 3.29 8.46
C ASN A 104 -12.45 2.51 7.18
N GLU A 105 -11.52 3.01 6.38
CA GLU A 105 -11.05 2.31 5.17
C GLU A 105 -10.34 1.01 5.54
N ILE A 106 -9.45 1.06 6.54
CA ILE A 106 -8.78 -0.14 7.08
C ILE A 106 -9.80 -1.15 7.58
N GLN A 107 -10.79 -0.73 8.38
CA GLN A 107 -11.84 -1.64 8.84
C GLN A 107 -12.62 -2.26 7.67
N THR A 108 -12.93 -1.47 6.64
CA THR A 108 -13.65 -1.96 5.44
C THR A 108 -12.83 -3.01 4.69
N ILE A 109 -11.51 -2.82 4.56
CA ILE A 109 -10.62 -3.80 3.94
C ILE A 109 -10.58 -5.09 4.77
N LEU A 110 -10.31 -4.98 6.07
CA LEU A 110 -10.21 -6.13 6.96
C LEU A 110 -11.54 -6.86 7.19
N GLU A 111 -12.67 -6.20 6.92
CA GLU A 111 -13.99 -6.81 6.94
C GLU A 111 -14.17 -7.90 5.90
N GLN A 112 -13.51 -7.77 4.76
CA GLN A 112 -13.54 -8.78 3.70
C GLN A 112 -12.83 -10.07 4.13
N GLU A 113 -11.89 -9.96 5.06
CA GLU A 113 -11.11 -11.07 5.62
C GLU A 113 -11.76 -11.72 6.85
N LYS A 114 -12.91 -11.20 7.32
CA LYS A 114 -13.54 -11.68 8.56
C LYS A 114 -13.95 -13.15 8.44
N LYS A 115 -13.62 -13.90 9.50
CA LYS A 115 -14.02 -15.29 9.69
C LYS A 115 -14.79 -15.45 11.00
N MET A 116 -15.12 -16.70 11.34
CA MET A 116 -15.77 -17.03 12.61
C MET A 116 -14.94 -16.51 13.79
N LYS A 117 -15.59 -15.73 14.67
CA LYS A 117 -14.94 -15.12 15.82
C LYS A 117 -14.24 -16.14 16.72
N GLN A 118 -12.97 -15.89 17.01
CA GLN A 118 -12.15 -16.61 17.98
C GLN A 118 -11.68 -15.60 19.03
N ASN A 119 -12.42 -15.50 20.14
CA ASN A 119 -12.05 -14.56 21.20
C ASN A 119 -10.76 -14.96 21.90
N PHE A 120 -10.04 -13.97 22.43
CA PHE A 120 -8.95 -14.21 23.37
C PHE A 120 -9.43 -15.02 24.57
N SER A 121 -8.54 -15.84 25.13
CA SER A 121 -8.84 -16.58 26.36
C SER A 121 -9.14 -15.62 27.52
N ASN A 122 -10.17 -15.95 28.31
CA ASN A 122 -10.51 -15.19 29.53
C ASN A 122 -9.39 -15.18 30.59
N SER A 123 -8.36 -16.04 30.42
CA SER A 123 -7.17 -16.05 31.28
C SER A 123 -6.16 -14.94 30.96
N ILE A 124 -6.31 -14.23 29.84
CA ILE A 124 -5.44 -13.13 29.45
C ILE A 124 -5.94 -11.86 30.14
N SER A 125 -5.11 -11.27 31.00
CA SER A 125 -5.43 -10.04 31.73
C SER A 125 -4.91 -8.75 31.08
N PHE A 126 -4.33 -8.86 29.88
CA PHE A 126 -3.73 -7.73 29.18
C PHE A 126 -4.81 -6.71 28.75
N PRO A 127 -4.63 -5.40 29.03
CA PRO A 127 -5.61 -4.36 28.71
C PRO A 127 -5.53 -3.95 27.24
N PHE A 128 -6.14 -4.73 26.36
CA PHE A 128 -6.11 -4.46 24.92
C PHE A 128 -6.77 -3.11 24.54
N PRO A 129 -6.19 -2.37 23.57
CA PRO A 129 -6.90 -1.29 22.90
C PRO A 129 -8.22 -1.77 22.30
N SER A 130 -9.28 -0.95 22.35
CA SER A 130 -10.62 -1.33 21.89
C SER A 130 -10.62 -1.81 20.43
N LEU A 131 -9.92 -1.10 19.55
CA LEU A 131 -9.78 -1.48 18.15
C LEU A 131 -9.16 -2.88 17.99
N TYR A 132 -8.11 -3.20 18.75
CA TYR A 132 -7.47 -4.51 18.71
C TYR A 132 -8.42 -5.60 19.21
N GLN A 133 -9.09 -5.35 20.34
CA GLN A 133 -10.02 -6.29 20.96
C GLN A 133 -11.23 -6.61 20.08
N ASP A 134 -11.73 -5.63 19.32
CA ASP A 134 -12.88 -5.81 18.44
C ASP A 134 -12.51 -6.48 17.11
N LEU A 135 -11.34 -6.12 16.55
CA LEU A 135 -10.90 -6.52 15.22
C LEU A 135 -10.28 -7.93 15.22
N VAL A 136 -9.25 -8.15 16.02
CA VAL A 136 -8.36 -9.33 15.92
C VAL A 136 -9.06 -10.66 16.16
N PRO A 137 -10.05 -10.79 17.08
CA PRO A 137 -10.82 -12.02 17.21
C PRO A 137 -11.59 -12.42 15.94
N SER A 138 -11.81 -11.51 15.01
CA SER A 138 -12.67 -11.73 13.86
C SER A 138 -11.91 -12.01 12.57
N ILE A 139 -10.58 -11.93 12.58
CA ILE A 139 -9.72 -12.10 11.40
C ILE A 139 -8.75 -13.28 11.59
N PRO A 140 -8.35 -13.97 10.52
CA PRO A 140 -7.19 -14.85 10.57
C PRO A 140 -5.89 -14.04 10.72
N THR A 141 -4.77 -14.73 10.93
CA THR A 141 -3.46 -14.12 10.68
C THR A 141 -3.37 -13.64 9.23
N LEU A 142 -2.95 -12.39 9.05
CA LEU A 142 -2.97 -11.70 7.77
C LEU A 142 -1.59 -11.09 7.49
N THR A 143 -1.01 -11.47 6.36
CA THR A 143 0.13 -10.75 5.78
C THR A 143 -0.39 -9.51 5.06
N ILE A 144 -0.01 -8.33 5.55
CA ILE A 144 -0.39 -7.03 4.98
C ILE A 144 0.72 -6.53 4.04
N SER A 145 1.97 -6.65 4.45
CA SER A 145 3.15 -6.26 3.66
C SER A 145 4.34 -7.18 3.97
N SER A 146 5.45 -6.96 3.28
CA SER A 146 6.74 -7.64 3.51
C SER A 146 7.18 -7.62 4.98
N GLU A 147 6.92 -6.52 5.69
CA GLU A 147 7.34 -6.32 7.08
C GLU A 147 6.20 -6.39 8.12
N ALA A 148 4.97 -6.72 7.69
CA ALA A 148 3.81 -6.74 8.58
C ALA A 148 2.89 -7.94 8.36
N ILE A 149 2.94 -8.86 9.32
CA ILE A 149 2.01 -9.97 9.50
C ILE A 149 1.24 -9.74 10.80
N LEU A 150 -0.03 -9.36 10.70
CA LEU A 150 -0.93 -9.22 11.85
C LEU A 150 -1.40 -10.59 12.31
N TYR A 151 -1.09 -10.97 13.54
CA TYR A 151 -1.50 -12.26 14.09
C TYR A 151 -2.99 -12.27 14.45
N GLY A 152 -3.68 -13.34 14.06
CA GLY A 152 -4.99 -13.67 14.58
C GLY A 152 -4.92 -14.00 16.07
N SER A 153 -6.05 -13.97 16.76
CA SER A 153 -6.10 -14.12 18.23
C SER A 153 -5.43 -15.39 18.76
N VAL A 154 -5.53 -16.51 18.06
CA VAL A 154 -4.92 -17.79 18.44
C VAL A 154 -3.40 -17.74 18.33
N GLU A 155 -2.88 -17.17 17.24
CA GLU A 155 -1.44 -17.06 17.01
C GLU A 155 -0.82 -16.04 17.97
N ALA A 156 -1.43 -14.86 18.12
CA ALA A 156 -1.03 -13.86 19.11
C ALA A 156 -1.01 -14.47 20.53
N THR A 157 -2.04 -15.24 20.90
CA THR A 157 -2.03 -15.95 22.19
C THR A 157 -0.87 -16.93 22.30
N SER A 158 -0.53 -17.64 21.21
CA SER A 158 0.55 -18.61 21.21
C SER A 158 1.92 -17.97 21.35
N GLU A 159 2.18 -16.87 20.63
CA GLU A 159 3.44 -16.11 20.71
C GLU A 159 3.67 -15.57 22.14
N ASN A 160 2.60 -15.25 22.87
CA ASN A 160 2.70 -14.71 24.23
C ASN A 160 2.67 -15.77 25.36
N LYS A 161 2.56 -17.07 25.06
CA LYS A 161 2.43 -18.12 26.11
C LYS A 161 3.61 -18.16 27.09
N ASN A 162 4.80 -17.86 26.59
CA ASN A 162 6.05 -17.88 27.36
C ASN A 162 6.73 -16.50 27.34
N ALA A 163 5.96 -15.42 27.16
CA ALA A 163 6.54 -14.09 27.19
C ALA A 163 7.16 -13.82 28.57
N ASP A 164 8.44 -13.48 28.58
CA ASP A 164 9.18 -13.15 29.80
C ASP A 164 8.70 -11.83 30.42
N ASP A 165 8.08 -10.95 29.62
CA ASP A 165 7.54 -9.67 30.03
C ASP A 165 6.01 -9.62 29.81
N PRO A 166 5.19 -9.71 30.88
CA PRO A 166 3.74 -9.64 30.76
C PRO A 166 3.22 -8.23 30.46
N THR A 167 4.06 -7.19 30.49
CA THR A 167 3.68 -5.80 30.23
C THR A 167 3.66 -5.45 28.75
N HIS A 168 4.16 -6.34 27.89
CA HIS A 168 4.12 -6.22 26.44
C HIS A 168 3.36 -7.39 25.82
N TRP A 169 2.63 -7.11 24.75
CA TRP A 169 1.88 -8.10 24.00
C TRP A 169 2.36 -8.15 22.56
N ILE A 170 2.89 -9.30 22.14
CA ILE A 170 3.26 -9.56 20.75
C ILE A 170 1.98 -9.72 19.92
N PHE A 171 1.81 -8.87 18.91
CA PHE A 171 0.60 -8.88 18.10
C PHE A 171 0.84 -9.03 16.59
N ALA A 172 2.08 -8.86 16.14
CA ALA A 172 2.47 -9.03 14.76
C ALA A 172 3.97 -9.37 14.66
N GLY A 173 4.41 -9.74 13.46
CA GLY A 173 5.83 -9.93 13.11
C GLY A 173 6.05 -9.80 11.60
N ASN A 174 7.26 -10.03 11.11
CA ASN A 174 7.56 -10.03 9.66
C ASN A 174 7.84 -11.43 9.08
N GLY A 175 7.77 -12.47 9.92
CA GLY A 175 8.05 -13.85 9.51
C GLY A 175 9.54 -14.22 9.45
N GLN A 176 10.45 -13.28 9.74
CA GLN A 176 11.90 -13.52 9.78
C GLN A 176 12.44 -13.63 11.21
N GLY A 177 11.69 -13.14 12.20
CA GLY A 177 12.11 -13.16 13.59
C GLY A 177 11.66 -11.91 14.32
N ASP A 178 11.53 -10.80 13.61
CA ASP A 178 11.16 -9.53 14.21
C ASP A 178 9.71 -9.55 14.69
N ARG A 179 9.47 -8.79 15.75
CA ARG A 179 8.19 -8.76 16.45
C ARG A 179 7.69 -7.33 16.61
N TRP A 180 6.39 -7.18 16.49
CA TRP A 180 5.67 -5.96 16.84
C TRP A 180 4.92 -6.20 18.15
N LEU A 181 5.17 -5.32 19.11
CA LEU A 181 4.63 -5.42 20.46
C LEU A 181 3.84 -4.16 20.80
N MET A 182 2.85 -4.29 21.68
CA MET A 182 2.20 -3.15 22.31
C MET A 182 2.32 -3.23 23.83
N ASP A 183 2.46 -2.09 24.50
CA ASP A 183 2.39 -2.03 25.96
C ASP A 183 0.94 -1.91 26.48
N GLU A 184 0.76 -1.95 27.80
CA GLU A 184 -0.54 -1.79 28.45
C GLU A 184 -1.24 -0.44 28.17
N LYS A 185 -0.51 0.55 27.60
CA LYS A 185 -1.05 1.84 27.18
C LYS A 185 -1.40 1.87 25.69
N GLY A 186 -1.20 0.76 24.98
CA GLY A 186 -1.44 0.62 23.55
C GLY A 186 -0.35 1.23 22.67
N ARG A 187 0.82 1.59 23.21
CA ARG A 187 1.94 2.13 22.43
C ARG A 187 2.69 0.99 21.76
N VAL A 188 3.08 1.19 20.51
CA VAL A 188 3.71 0.15 19.69
C VAL A 188 5.23 0.25 19.73
N PHE A 189 5.84 -0.92 19.75
CA PHE A 189 7.28 -1.17 19.76
C PHE A 189 7.65 -2.15 18.67
N PHE A 190 8.84 -1.99 18.12
CA PHE A 190 9.50 -2.97 17.26
C PHE A 190 10.59 -3.68 18.05
N GLY A 191 10.58 -5.01 17.99
CA GLY A 191 11.60 -5.88 18.56
C GLY A 191 12.40 -6.52 17.44
N ASP A 192 13.66 -6.12 17.32
CA ASP A 192 14.63 -6.66 16.36
C ASP A 192 15.18 -8.01 16.87
N HIS A 193 15.02 -9.06 16.09
CA HIS A 193 15.49 -10.40 16.46
C HIS A 193 17.01 -10.57 16.41
N ASP A 194 17.72 -9.70 15.69
CA ASP A 194 19.19 -9.73 15.61
C ASP A 194 19.82 -9.17 16.91
N ASP A 195 19.10 -8.30 17.63
CA ASP A 195 19.52 -7.76 18.92
C ASP A 195 19.38 -8.78 20.06
N HIS A 196 20.46 -9.01 20.81
CA HIS A 196 20.49 -9.98 21.91
C HIS A 196 21.00 -9.36 23.23
N PRO A 197 20.14 -9.18 24.26
CA PRO A 197 18.70 -9.47 24.27
C PRO A 197 17.91 -8.51 23.37
N MET A 198 16.76 -8.96 22.88
CA MET A 198 15.89 -8.20 21.97
C MET A 198 15.58 -6.81 22.53
N SER A 199 16.07 -5.78 21.83
CA SER A 199 15.82 -4.39 22.13
C SER A 199 14.42 -4.00 21.66
N LEU A 200 13.64 -3.34 22.52
CA LEU A 200 12.34 -2.78 22.12
C LEU A 200 12.50 -1.30 21.75
N HIS A 201 12.24 -1.01 20.48
CA HIS A 201 12.31 0.35 19.92
C HIS A 201 10.90 0.95 19.89
N PRO A 202 10.61 2.04 20.62
CA PRO A 202 9.29 2.67 20.60
C PRO A 202 9.07 3.44 19.29
N LEU A 203 7.91 3.25 18.64
CA LEU A 203 7.56 3.96 17.40
C LEU A 203 6.75 5.25 17.64
N THR A 204 6.34 5.52 18.88
CA THR A 204 5.46 6.65 19.24
C THR A 204 4.07 6.62 18.59
N ILE A 205 3.63 5.45 18.15
CA ILE A 205 2.32 5.22 17.53
C ILE A 205 1.47 4.23 18.34
N ASP A 206 0.17 4.26 18.12
CA ASP A 206 -0.77 3.25 18.63
C ASP A 206 -1.06 2.14 17.62
N PHE A 207 -1.92 1.18 18.00
CA PHE A 207 -2.29 0.07 17.13
C PHE A 207 -3.01 0.50 15.84
N GLN A 208 -3.83 1.56 15.87
CA GLN A 208 -4.49 2.07 14.67
C GLN A 208 -3.47 2.65 13.69
N GLN A 209 -2.55 3.45 14.21
CA GLN A 209 -1.45 4.03 13.43
C GLN A 209 -0.47 2.96 12.93
N TRP A 210 -0.28 1.87 13.67
CA TRP A 210 0.48 0.71 13.17
C TRP A 210 -0.23 0.02 12.00
N LEU A 211 -1.56 -0.09 12.00
CA LEU A 211 -2.28 -0.57 10.82
C LEU A 211 -2.07 0.36 9.62
N GLN A 212 -2.11 1.68 9.83
CA GLN A 212 -1.80 2.64 8.77
C GLN A 212 -0.38 2.43 8.23
N LEU A 213 0.61 2.24 9.12
CA LEU A 213 1.99 1.92 8.75
C LEU A 213 2.07 0.63 7.92
N ALA A 214 1.42 -0.45 8.35
CA ALA A 214 1.45 -1.74 7.65
C ALA A 214 0.93 -1.63 6.20
N PHE A 215 -0.18 -0.93 5.98
CA PHE A 215 -0.72 -0.66 4.63
C PHE A 215 0.10 0.37 3.84
N LEU A 216 0.83 1.26 4.51
CA LEU A 216 1.78 2.16 3.86
C LEU A 216 3.00 1.40 3.34
N THR A 217 3.52 0.46 4.13
CA THR A 217 4.60 -0.44 3.73
C THR A 217 4.16 -1.35 2.58
N GLN A 218 2.90 -1.80 2.55
CA GLN A 218 2.36 -2.53 1.41
C GLN A 218 2.45 -1.71 0.11
N GLN A 219 2.07 -0.42 0.17
CA GLN A 219 2.25 0.48 -0.98
C GLN A 219 3.73 0.65 -1.34
N LEU A 220 4.63 0.67 -0.36
CA LEU A 220 6.07 0.78 -0.60
C LEU A 220 6.60 -0.44 -1.37
N ASP A 221 6.15 -1.65 -1.01
CA ASP A 221 6.48 -2.90 -1.70
C ASP A 221 6.10 -2.78 -3.20
N GLU A 222 4.90 -2.29 -3.50
CA GLU A 222 4.41 -2.08 -4.86
C GLU A 222 5.24 -1.04 -5.64
N TRP A 223 5.67 0.03 -4.98
CA TRP A 223 6.56 1.04 -5.58
C TRP A 223 7.97 0.48 -5.85
N TYR A 224 8.50 -0.38 -4.99
CA TYR A 224 9.80 -1.01 -5.22
C TYR A 224 9.78 -2.04 -6.36
N ASP A 225 8.68 -2.79 -6.50
CA ASP A 225 8.48 -3.69 -7.65
C ASP A 225 8.30 -2.93 -8.97
N GLY A 226 7.89 -1.67 -8.92
CA GLY A 226 7.44 -0.90 -10.06
C GLY A 226 8.49 -0.25 -10.96
N ASN A 227 9.80 -0.43 -10.74
CA ASN A 227 10.87 0.30 -11.48
C ASN A 227 10.73 1.84 -11.40
N TYR A 228 10.31 2.37 -10.26
CA TYR A 228 10.19 3.81 -10.02
C TYR A 228 11.49 4.42 -9.48
N ASN A 229 11.54 5.76 -9.41
CA ASN A 229 12.70 6.46 -8.85
C ASN A 229 12.77 6.27 -7.33
N MET A 230 13.64 5.37 -6.86
CA MET A 230 13.81 5.03 -5.43
C MET A 230 13.93 6.26 -4.53
N LYS A 231 14.74 7.26 -4.91
CA LYS A 231 14.92 8.47 -4.09
C LYS A 231 13.62 9.26 -3.93
N GLN A 232 12.82 9.39 -5.00
CA GLN A 232 11.52 10.06 -4.91
C GLN A 232 10.52 9.20 -4.13
N THR A 233 10.56 7.87 -4.28
CA THR A 233 9.72 6.94 -3.52
C THR A 233 9.96 7.13 -2.03
N ASN A 234 11.23 7.09 -1.62
CA ASN A 234 11.63 7.20 -0.24
C ASN A 234 11.25 8.54 0.38
N LEU A 235 11.44 9.65 -0.35
CA LEU A 235 11.01 10.97 0.12
C LEU A 235 9.49 11.07 0.30
N ALA A 236 8.72 10.52 -0.63
CA ALA A 236 7.26 10.48 -0.53
C ALA A 236 6.79 9.57 0.63
N PHE A 237 7.46 8.43 0.82
CA PHE A 237 7.19 7.51 1.91
C PHE A 237 7.48 8.15 3.28
N ILE A 238 8.64 8.78 3.44
CA ILE A 238 9.02 9.53 4.65
C ILE A 238 7.98 10.63 4.95
N HIS A 239 7.50 11.34 3.93
CA HIS A 239 6.45 12.34 4.11
C HIS A 239 5.16 11.69 4.65
N ALA A 240 4.75 10.56 4.08
CA ALA A 240 3.54 9.86 4.49
C ALA A 240 3.65 9.20 5.89
N LEU A 241 4.82 8.67 6.27
CA LEU A 241 5.08 8.23 7.64
C LEU A 241 4.80 9.38 8.63
N ASN A 242 5.27 10.58 8.31
CA ASN A 242 5.08 11.75 9.17
C ASN A 242 3.64 12.31 9.16
N GLN A 243 2.79 11.89 8.22
CA GLN A 243 1.34 12.16 8.26
C GLN A 243 0.63 11.24 9.27
N ILE A 244 1.13 10.02 9.50
CA ILE A 244 0.62 9.11 10.55
C ILE A 244 1.00 9.66 11.93
N HIS A 245 2.28 9.96 12.15
CA HIS A 245 2.77 10.63 13.35
C HIS A 245 4.06 11.41 13.06
N PRO A 246 4.23 12.66 13.55
CA PRO A 246 5.35 13.53 13.15
C PRO A 246 6.77 13.01 13.42
N LEU A 247 6.93 12.05 14.34
CA LEU A 247 8.21 11.43 14.69
C LEU A 247 8.36 10.01 14.10
N LEU A 248 7.37 9.52 13.35
CA LEU A 248 7.39 8.13 12.90
C LEU A 248 8.53 7.86 11.93
N ALA A 249 8.87 8.79 11.04
CA ALA A 249 9.99 8.58 10.12
C ALA A 249 11.34 8.48 10.84
N GLU A 250 11.52 9.16 11.99
CA GLU A 250 12.74 9.06 12.80
C GLU A 250 12.82 7.73 13.57
N HIS A 251 11.66 7.16 13.91
CA HIS A 251 11.56 5.90 14.65
C HIS A 251 11.20 4.69 13.77
N TYR A 252 11.21 4.84 12.45
CA TYR A 252 10.92 3.75 11.53
C TYR A 252 12.05 2.70 11.62
N PRO A 253 11.72 1.41 11.84
CA PRO A 253 12.73 0.41 12.21
C PRO A 253 13.58 -0.10 11.05
N PHE A 254 13.25 0.25 9.80
CA PHE A 254 13.96 -0.23 8.61
C PHE A 254 14.70 0.90 7.89
N GLU A 255 15.81 0.57 7.24
CA GLU A 255 16.55 1.53 6.44
C GLU A 255 15.74 1.95 5.20
N ILE A 256 15.69 3.26 4.96
CA ILE A 256 15.09 3.86 3.77
C ILE A 256 16.25 4.48 2.96
N GLU A 257 16.85 3.72 2.03
CA GLU A 257 17.99 4.15 1.20
C GLU A 257 17.61 4.81 -0.13
#